data_AF-A0A1X7I0K3-F1
#
_entry.id   AF-A0A1X7I0K3-F1
#
_cell.length_a   1.000
_cell.length_b   1.000
_cell.length_c   1.000
_cell.angle_alpha   90.00
_cell.angle_beta   90.00
_cell.angle_gamma   90.00
#
_symmetry.space_group_name_H-M   'P 1'
#
loop_
_entity.id
_entity.type
_entity.pdbx_description
1 polymer ?
#
loop_
_entity_poly.entity_id
_entity_poly.type
_entity_poly.pdbx_seq_one_letter_code
_entity_poly.pdbx_strand_id
1 'polypeptide(L)'
;MFKLDQQTLSDLNALDWNSASLLRFFDSAGTVGGRDMLYEYFRHPLDTVAEINERQQAIQYLSGVDALDTVFDKFMLSDLERYLANTNKLYSDSVFTHYVDKLATNFWTLRSQQEDLLIRQSIKEIAQILVRLSSFFAGVKKEKKATGVLQILADSFYEVVADMQMEELENIASGKLSASTRIRYDHLFRSVKQKEIQDIFRMVYTLDAFRAVGRTLGQSNLCFPSFHREGDTLIRIDGLYNLALENPVTNDLVIKKGRNIVFLTGANMTGKSTFLKSVGACIALAHMGFPVPAKRMDLLCYSGLITSINVSDSLASGQSHFLSEVHRVKLVAQEVGQKKRVAVMFDELFKGTNYDDAFEATLLLVQRLKSDEESLFFLSTHITELTKVLTENKQISFQSMETRTDDDAGVLFTYRLRDGVADQKLGMWLLRREGVFEAFGPAE
;
A
#
# COMPACT_ATOMS: atom_id res chain seq x y z
N MET A 1 12.41 0.44 10.26
CA MET A 1 11.32 0.71 9.30
C MET A 1 11.55 -0.12 8.04
N PHE A 2 10.49 -0.65 7.44
CA PHE A 2 10.53 -1.42 6.21
C PHE A 2 10.89 -0.49 5.05
N LYS A 3 11.93 -0.83 4.29
CA LYS A 3 12.39 0.01 3.17
C LYS A 3 11.59 -0.31 1.91
N LEU A 4 10.85 0.69 1.43
CA LEU A 4 10.15 0.69 0.15
C LEU A 4 10.43 2.01 -0.56
N ASP A 5 11.35 2.01 -1.51
CA ASP A 5 11.78 3.24 -2.18
C ASP A 5 10.89 3.65 -3.37
N GLN A 6 11.08 4.88 -3.85
CA GLN A 6 10.26 5.45 -4.91
C GLN A 6 10.33 4.65 -6.22
N GLN A 7 11.50 4.15 -6.59
CA GLN A 7 11.63 3.32 -7.79
C GLN A 7 10.90 1.98 -7.60
N THR A 8 10.92 1.40 -6.40
CA THR A 8 10.15 0.18 -6.11
C THR A 8 8.64 0.43 -6.16
N LEU A 9 8.17 1.54 -5.59
CA LEU A 9 6.77 1.96 -5.71
C LEU A 9 6.35 2.17 -7.17
N SER A 10 7.25 2.72 -7.99
CA SER A 10 7.04 2.91 -9.43
C SER A 10 6.97 1.58 -10.20
N ASP A 11 7.93 0.67 -9.96
CA ASP A 11 7.98 -0.65 -10.60
C ASP A 11 6.70 -1.47 -10.37
N LEU A 12 6.16 -1.37 -9.14
CA LEU A 12 4.94 -2.07 -8.72
C LEU A 12 3.65 -1.35 -9.13
N ASN A 13 3.73 -0.19 -9.79
CA ASN A 13 2.58 0.67 -10.06
C ASN A 13 1.75 0.95 -8.80
N ALA A 14 2.41 1.29 -7.70
CA ALA A 14 1.76 1.37 -6.40
C ALA A 14 0.92 2.65 -6.21
N LEU A 15 1.41 3.79 -6.69
CA LEU A 15 0.89 5.13 -6.36
C LEU A 15 0.39 5.95 -7.55
N ASP A 16 0.46 5.44 -8.78
CA ASP A 16 0.06 6.20 -9.96
C ASP A 16 -1.47 6.36 -10.02
N TRP A 17 -1.94 7.61 -10.02
CA TRP A 17 -3.36 7.94 -10.07
C TRP A 17 -3.97 7.74 -11.45
N ASN A 18 -3.17 7.81 -12.51
CA ASN A 18 -3.65 7.78 -13.89
C ASN A 18 -3.86 6.36 -14.42
N SER A 19 -3.39 5.35 -13.70
CA SER A 19 -3.48 3.94 -14.08
C SER A 19 -4.25 3.11 -13.04
N ALA A 20 -4.39 1.81 -13.31
CA ALA A 20 -4.92 0.82 -12.37
C ALA A 20 -3.84 0.45 -11.33
N SER A 21 -3.52 1.39 -10.43
CA SER A 21 -2.52 1.22 -9.38
C SER A 21 -3.04 0.45 -8.16
N LEU A 22 -2.12 -0.03 -7.34
CA LEU A 22 -2.46 -0.68 -6.06
C LEU A 22 -3.25 0.25 -5.15
N LEU A 23 -2.84 1.51 -4.99
CA LEU A 23 -3.57 2.48 -4.17
C LEU A 23 -5.02 2.66 -4.66
N ARG A 24 -5.21 2.81 -5.98
CA ARG A 24 -6.54 3.02 -6.56
C ARG A 24 -7.48 1.83 -6.33
N PHE A 25 -6.93 0.62 -6.26
CA PHE A 25 -7.72 -0.58 -5.93
C PHE A 25 -8.30 -0.51 -4.51
N PHE A 26 -7.54 0.04 -3.54
CA PHE A 26 -7.99 0.17 -2.15
C PHE A 26 -8.70 1.50 -1.83
N ASP A 27 -8.60 2.50 -2.71
CA ASP A 27 -9.21 3.82 -2.52
C ASP A 27 -10.73 3.80 -2.72
N SER A 28 -11.44 3.39 -1.67
CA SER A 28 -12.88 3.60 -1.48
C SER A 28 -13.18 4.48 -0.27
N ALA A 29 -12.20 5.32 0.12
CA ALA A 29 -12.31 6.23 1.25
C ALA A 29 -13.39 7.30 1.00
N GLY A 30 -14.20 7.57 2.01
CA GLY A 30 -15.25 8.59 1.94
C GLY A 30 -14.71 10.02 2.08
N THR A 31 -13.48 10.19 2.59
CA THR A 31 -12.88 11.47 2.95
C THR A 31 -11.52 11.67 2.27
N VAL A 32 -11.10 12.94 2.10
CA VAL A 32 -9.76 13.24 1.56
C VAL A 32 -8.67 12.78 2.53
N GLY A 33 -8.84 13.05 3.83
CA GLY A 33 -7.88 12.61 4.83
C GLY A 33 -7.75 11.08 4.92
N GLY A 34 -8.83 10.32 4.74
CA GLY A 34 -8.77 8.86 4.67
C GLY A 34 -7.95 8.35 3.47
N ARG A 35 -8.11 8.99 2.31
CA ARG A 35 -7.25 8.74 1.14
C ARG A 35 -5.79 9.10 1.41
N ASP A 36 -5.54 10.23 2.06
CA ASP A 36 -4.18 10.65 2.41
C ASP A 36 -3.52 9.64 3.37
N MET A 37 -4.29 9.08 4.33
CA MET A 37 -3.83 7.99 5.19
C MET A 37 -3.45 6.74 4.39
N LEU A 38 -4.23 6.35 3.37
CA LEU A 38 -3.86 5.25 2.47
C LEU A 38 -2.51 5.55 1.79
N TYR A 39 -2.36 6.75 1.22
CA TYR A 39 -1.11 7.16 0.58
C TYR A 39 0.09 7.09 1.53
N GLU A 40 -0.07 7.55 2.78
CA GLU A 40 0.96 7.47 3.81
C GLU A 40 1.31 6.02 4.19
N TYR A 41 0.34 5.11 4.24
CA TYR A 41 0.63 3.69 4.49
C TYR A 41 1.45 3.04 3.38
N PHE A 42 1.28 3.46 2.13
CA PHE A 42 2.13 3.00 1.04
C PHE A 42 3.56 3.54 1.13
N ARG A 43 3.76 4.74 1.69
CA ARG A 43 5.08 5.37 1.86
C ARG A 43 5.82 4.90 3.11
N HIS A 44 5.07 4.50 4.13
CA HIS A 44 5.59 4.08 5.43
C HIS A 44 5.04 2.71 5.83
N PRO A 45 5.43 1.61 5.13
CA PRO A 45 5.03 0.27 5.54
C PRO A 45 5.61 -0.12 6.89
N LEU A 46 4.92 -1.05 7.55
CA LEU A 46 5.28 -1.57 8.86
C LEU A 46 6.40 -2.62 8.73
N ASP A 47 7.23 -2.75 9.76
CA ASP A 47 8.32 -3.73 9.83
C ASP A 47 8.22 -4.70 11.00
N THR A 48 7.19 -4.55 11.84
CA THR A 48 6.94 -5.47 12.95
C THR A 48 5.69 -6.30 12.72
N VAL A 49 5.80 -7.60 12.99
CA VAL A 49 4.67 -8.54 12.89
C VAL A 49 3.52 -8.14 13.81
N ALA A 50 3.81 -7.53 14.96
CA ALA A 50 2.80 -7.07 15.91
C ALA A 50 1.94 -5.97 15.29
N GLU A 51 2.53 -4.87 14.83
CA GLU A 51 1.79 -3.75 14.23
C GLU A 51 1.02 -4.18 12.98
N ILE A 52 1.61 -5.06 12.16
CA ILE A 52 0.95 -5.62 10.99
C ILE A 52 -0.33 -6.36 11.40
N ASN A 53 -0.22 -7.29 12.36
CA ASN A 53 -1.36 -8.08 12.82
C ASN A 53 -2.45 -7.21 13.45
N GLU A 54 -2.07 -6.22 14.26
CA GLU A 54 -3.02 -5.28 14.88
C GLU A 54 -3.78 -4.46 13.83
N ARG A 55 -3.09 -4.01 12.77
CA ARG A 55 -3.75 -3.32 11.65
C ARG A 55 -4.67 -4.26 10.87
N GLN A 56 -4.23 -5.48 10.57
CA GLN A 56 -5.06 -6.48 9.89
C GLN A 56 -6.36 -6.74 10.68
N GLN A 57 -6.26 -6.91 12.00
CA GLN A 57 -7.42 -7.09 12.89
C GLN A 57 -8.36 -5.88 12.87
N ALA A 58 -7.82 -4.66 12.89
CA ALA A 58 -8.60 -3.43 12.78
C ALA A 58 -9.38 -3.36 11.46
N ILE A 59 -8.72 -3.66 10.33
CA ILE A 59 -9.34 -3.69 8.99
C ILE A 59 -10.41 -4.77 8.92
N GLN A 60 -10.13 -5.99 9.41
CA GLN A 60 -11.10 -7.09 9.47
C GLN A 60 -12.34 -6.71 10.27
N TYR A 61 -12.15 -6.12 11.46
CA TYR A 61 -13.26 -5.66 12.29
C TYR A 61 -14.10 -4.61 11.57
N LEU A 62 -13.46 -3.60 10.98
CA LEU A 62 -14.14 -2.51 10.26
C LEU A 62 -14.80 -2.96 8.95
N SER A 63 -14.41 -4.10 8.38
CA SER A 63 -15.02 -4.63 7.17
C SER A 63 -16.53 -4.90 7.32
N GLY A 64 -17.00 -5.23 8.53
CA GLY A 64 -18.40 -5.51 8.85
C GLY A 64 -19.14 -4.38 9.59
N VAL A 65 -18.54 -3.19 9.75
CA VAL A 65 -19.13 -2.09 10.53
C VAL A 65 -19.60 -0.96 9.60
N ASP A 66 -20.90 -0.91 9.32
CA ASP A 66 -21.50 0.16 8.51
C ASP A 66 -21.84 1.42 9.31
N ALA A 67 -21.86 1.33 10.65
CA ALA A 67 -22.29 2.42 11.53
C ALA A 67 -21.46 3.71 11.38
N LEU A 68 -20.21 3.59 10.89
CA LEU A 68 -19.30 4.72 10.68
C LEU A 68 -19.41 5.35 9.29
N ASP A 69 -20.11 4.72 8.34
CA ASP A 69 -20.12 5.20 6.94
C ASP A 69 -20.70 6.62 6.81
N THR A 70 -21.63 6.99 7.69
CA THR A 70 -22.23 8.34 7.74
C THR A 70 -21.31 9.40 8.34
N VAL A 71 -20.17 9.02 8.92
CA VAL A 71 -19.13 9.92 9.43
C VAL A 71 -18.15 10.29 8.30
N PHE A 72 -18.02 9.43 7.29
CA PHE A 72 -17.07 9.59 6.19
C PHE A 72 -17.64 10.45 5.06
N ASP A 73 -17.95 11.71 5.36
CA ASP A 73 -18.38 12.69 4.36
C ASP A 73 -17.25 13.67 4.02
N LYS A 74 -16.84 13.65 2.75
CA LYS A 74 -15.76 14.48 2.21
C LYS A 74 -15.99 15.98 2.45
N PHE A 75 -17.18 16.48 2.11
CA PHE A 75 -17.45 17.92 2.13
C PHE A 75 -17.55 18.43 3.55
N MET A 76 -18.24 17.66 4.41
CA MET A 76 -18.37 17.93 5.83
C MET A 76 -17.00 18.05 6.51
N LEU A 77 -16.10 17.07 6.37
CA LEU A 77 -14.79 17.15 7.02
C LEU A 77 -13.90 18.27 6.45
N SER A 78 -13.93 18.53 5.14
CA SER A 78 -13.21 19.68 4.57
C SER A 78 -13.74 21.03 5.11
N ASP A 79 -15.04 21.16 5.30
CA ASP A 79 -15.64 22.35 5.90
C ASP A 79 -15.29 22.49 7.38
N LEU A 80 -15.23 21.38 8.12
CA LEU A 80 -14.80 21.36 9.53
C LEU A 80 -13.33 21.72 9.71
N GLU A 81 -12.43 21.25 8.84
CA GLU A 81 -11.02 21.66 8.87
C GLU A 81 -10.87 23.17 8.63
N ARG A 82 -11.62 23.71 7.67
CA ARG A 82 -11.66 25.16 7.42
C ARG A 82 -12.21 25.92 8.63
N TYR A 83 -13.26 25.40 9.28
CA TYR A 83 -13.81 25.97 10.50
C TYR A 83 -12.76 26.02 11.62
N LEU A 84 -12.01 24.94 11.86
CA LEU A 84 -10.95 24.90 12.87
C LEU A 84 -9.77 25.81 12.52
N ALA A 85 -9.37 25.89 11.24
CA ALA A 85 -8.27 26.73 10.79
C ALA A 85 -8.59 28.22 10.85
N ASN A 86 -9.88 28.59 10.78
CA ASN A 86 -10.33 29.97 10.84
C ASN A 86 -10.35 30.48 12.30
N THR A 87 -9.16 30.67 12.85
CA THR A 87 -8.94 31.38 14.11
C THR A 87 -8.92 32.88 13.82
N ASN A 88 -10.09 33.52 13.71
CA ASN A 88 -10.13 34.98 13.78
C ASN A 88 -9.38 35.41 15.05
N LYS A 89 -8.41 36.32 14.96
CA LYS A 89 -7.49 36.76 16.04
C LYS A 89 -8.18 37.50 17.21
N LEU A 90 -9.45 37.21 17.49
CA LEU A 90 -10.34 37.88 18.45
C LEU A 90 -10.69 36.99 19.65
N TYR A 91 -9.92 35.93 19.91
CA TYR A 91 -10.14 35.11 21.10
C TYR A 91 -9.40 35.72 22.29
N SER A 92 -10.12 36.51 23.10
CA SER A 92 -9.66 36.86 24.45
C SER A 92 -9.58 35.60 25.33
N ASP A 93 -8.72 35.59 26.35
CA ASP A 93 -8.52 34.46 27.27
C ASP A 93 -9.78 34.04 28.07
N SER A 94 -10.88 34.80 28.02
CA SER A 94 -12.13 34.50 28.73
C SER A 94 -13.35 34.46 27.80
N VAL A 95 -14.23 33.47 28.05
CA VAL A 95 -15.51 33.27 27.34
C VAL A 95 -16.40 34.51 27.44
N PHE A 96 -16.32 35.25 28.55
CA PHE A 96 -17.11 36.47 28.77
C PHE A 96 -16.65 37.63 27.88
N THR A 97 -15.35 37.88 27.77
CA THR A 97 -14.81 38.90 26.86
C THR A 97 -15.04 38.53 25.40
N HIS A 98 -14.98 37.24 25.04
CA HIS A 98 -15.37 36.79 23.70
C HIS A 98 -16.85 37.05 23.38
N TYR A 99 -17.75 36.88 24.36
CA TYR A 99 -19.16 37.23 24.22
C TYR A 99 -19.36 38.73 23.96
N VAL A 100 -18.62 39.57 24.70
CA VAL A 100 -18.65 41.04 24.54
C VAL A 100 -18.05 41.48 23.19
N ASP A 101 -16.94 40.88 22.75
CA ASP A 101 -16.32 41.18 21.47
C ASP A 101 -17.21 40.80 20.28
N LYS A 102 -17.92 39.66 20.34
CA LYS A 102 -18.92 39.28 19.32
C LYS A 102 -20.14 40.21 19.29
N LEU A 103 -20.56 40.75 20.44
CA LEU A 103 -21.61 41.77 20.49
C LEU A 103 -21.13 43.09 19.87
N ALA A 104 -19.85 43.44 20.05
CA ALA A 104 -19.25 44.68 19.56
C ALA A 104 -18.93 44.68 18.06
N THR A 105 -18.67 43.52 17.43
CA THR A 105 -18.09 43.42 16.07
C THR A 105 -19.06 43.16 14.91
N ASN A 106 -20.33 43.61 14.99
CA ASN A 106 -21.35 43.63 13.91
C ASN A 106 -22.40 42.50 13.91
N PHE A 107 -23.54 42.79 14.54
CA PHE A 107 -24.79 42.04 14.42
C PHE A 107 -25.55 42.22 13.08
N TRP A 108 -25.11 43.10 12.16
CA TRP A 108 -25.91 43.55 10.99
C TRP A 108 -25.17 43.55 9.62
N THR A 109 -24.44 42.48 9.26
CA THR A 109 -23.93 42.32 7.88
C THR A 109 -24.27 40.94 7.32
N LEU A 110 -24.65 40.84 6.04
CA LEU A 110 -24.96 39.55 5.36
C LEU A 110 -23.80 38.53 5.48
N ARG A 111 -22.56 39.02 5.58
CA ARG A 111 -21.35 38.21 5.78
C ARG A 111 -21.32 37.54 7.16
N SER A 112 -21.83 38.18 8.22
CA SER A 112 -21.90 37.59 9.56
C SER A 112 -22.97 36.50 9.67
N GLN A 113 -24.03 36.55 8.87
CA GLN A 113 -25.05 35.50 8.85
C GLN A 113 -24.56 34.19 8.23
N GLN A 114 -23.80 34.25 7.13
CA GLN A 114 -23.21 33.06 6.51
C GLN A 114 -22.16 32.41 7.41
N GLU A 115 -21.33 33.22 8.07
CA GLU A 115 -20.33 32.74 9.03
C GLU A 115 -21.00 32.13 10.27
N ASP A 116 -22.10 32.71 10.75
CA ASP A 116 -22.89 32.17 11.87
C ASP A 116 -23.51 30.81 11.54
N LEU A 117 -24.05 30.65 10.32
CA LEU A 117 -24.58 29.38 9.84
C LEU A 117 -23.50 28.29 9.77
N LEU A 118 -22.33 28.63 9.23
CA LEU A 118 -21.18 27.72 9.18
C LEU A 118 -20.78 27.29 10.59
N ILE A 119 -20.60 28.22 11.53
CA ILE A 119 -20.23 27.90 12.92
C ILE A 119 -21.26 26.98 13.57
N ARG A 120 -22.56 27.26 13.39
CA ARG A 120 -23.64 26.41 13.94
C ARG A 120 -23.59 25.00 13.38
N GLN A 121 -23.44 24.89 12.05
CA GLN A 121 -23.35 23.60 11.38
C GLN A 121 -22.11 22.83 11.81
N SER A 122 -20.93 23.47 11.86
CA SER A 122 -19.68 22.83 12.24
C SER A 122 -19.69 22.33 13.69
N ILE A 123 -20.22 23.12 14.64
CA ILE A 123 -20.37 22.65 16.04
C ILE A 123 -21.27 21.42 16.11
N LYS A 124 -22.38 21.42 15.34
CA LYS A 124 -23.31 20.29 15.29
C LYS A 124 -22.65 19.04 14.70
N GLU A 125 -21.93 19.18 13.59
CA GLU A 125 -21.24 18.07 12.92
C GLU A 125 -20.09 17.51 13.77
N ILE A 126 -19.29 18.35 14.42
CA ILE A 126 -18.27 17.89 15.40
C ILE A 126 -18.94 17.10 16.52
N ALA A 127 -20.05 17.60 17.09
CA ALA A 127 -20.77 16.87 18.12
C ALA A 127 -21.30 15.51 17.63
N GLN A 128 -21.82 15.45 16.39
CA GLN A 128 -22.27 14.20 15.78
C GLN A 128 -21.11 13.20 15.61
N ILE A 129 -19.93 13.66 15.17
CA ILE A 129 -18.73 12.82 15.07
C ILE A 129 -18.37 12.26 16.45
N LEU A 130 -18.26 13.11 17.47
CA LEU A 130 -17.88 12.70 18.83
C LEU A 130 -18.87 11.68 19.41
N VAL A 131 -20.17 11.91 19.27
CA VAL A 131 -21.21 10.99 19.76
C VAL A 131 -21.16 9.65 19.03
N ARG A 132 -20.99 9.65 17.70
CA ARG A 132 -20.89 8.41 16.91
C ARG A 132 -19.62 7.63 17.23
N LEU A 133 -18.47 8.30 17.35
CA LEU A 133 -17.22 7.67 17.75
C LEU A 133 -17.31 7.09 19.17
N SER A 134 -17.95 7.80 20.11
CA SER A 134 -18.17 7.29 21.47
C SER A 134 -18.98 5.99 21.47
N SER A 135 -20.08 5.95 20.70
CA SER A 135 -20.90 4.73 20.54
C SER A 135 -20.11 3.58 19.90
N PHE A 136 -19.35 3.88 18.84
CA PHE A 136 -18.50 2.90 18.17
C PHE A 136 -17.42 2.34 19.10
N PHE A 137 -16.66 3.19 19.80
CA PHE A 137 -15.59 2.75 20.69
C PHE A 137 -16.11 2.05 21.95
N ALA A 138 -17.32 2.37 22.42
CA ALA A 138 -17.99 1.59 23.45
C ALA A 138 -18.25 0.15 23.00
N GLY A 139 -18.66 -0.04 21.74
CA GLY A 139 -18.79 -1.35 21.10
C GLY A 139 -17.45 -2.09 21.02
N VAL A 140 -16.40 -1.41 20.54
CA VAL A 140 -15.03 -1.93 20.45
C VAL A 140 -14.53 -2.42 21.82
N LYS A 141 -14.69 -1.63 22.89
CA LYS A 141 -14.26 -2.03 24.26
C LYS A 141 -15.05 -3.21 24.82
N LYS A 142 -16.34 -3.33 24.47
CA LYS A 142 -17.20 -4.43 24.91
C LYS A 142 -16.84 -5.73 24.20
N GLU A 143 -16.55 -5.65 22.91
CA GLU A 143 -16.11 -6.76 22.10
C GLU A 143 -14.61 -6.99 22.29
N LYS A 144 -14.24 -7.86 23.25
CA LYS A 144 -12.84 -8.30 23.51
C LYS A 144 -12.08 -8.87 22.29
N LYS A 145 -12.70 -8.88 21.11
CA LYS A 145 -12.14 -9.31 19.82
C LYS A 145 -11.37 -8.19 19.11
N ALA A 146 -11.66 -6.91 19.38
CA ALA A 146 -10.91 -5.81 18.78
C ALA A 146 -9.61 -5.58 19.54
N THR A 147 -8.53 -6.21 19.09
CA THR A 147 -7.20 -6.09 19.70
C THR A 147 -6.30 -5.16 18.89
N GLY A 148 -5.45 -4.38 19.58
CA GLY A 148 -4.42 -3.54 18.97
C GLY A 148 -4.86 -2.11 18.67
N VAL A 149 -4.72 -1.69 17.40
CA VAL A 149 -4.86 -0.28 16.97
C VAL A 149 -6.19 0.35 17.36
N LEU A 150 -7.33 -0.37 17.26
CA LEU A 150 -8.64 0.19 17.60
C LEU A 150 -8.77 0.52 19.10
N GLN A 151 -8.10 -0.24 19.97
CA GLN A 151 -8.10 0.02 21.41
C GLN A 151 -7.26 1.27 21.73
N ILE A 152 -6.11 1.43 21.08
CA ILE A 152 -5.27 2.62 21.20
C ILE A 152 -6.06 3.87 20.76
N LEU A 153 -6.74 3.79 19.60
CA LEU A 153 -7.60 4.88 19.13
C LEU A 153 -8.76 5.17 20.09
N ALA A 154 -9.37 4.13 20.66
CA ALA A 154 -10.44 4.28 21.65
C ALA A 154 -9.94 4.99 22.92
N ASP A 155 -8.77 4.59 23.44
CA ASP A 155 -8.22 5.18 24.66
C ASP A 155 -7.82 6.64 24.43
N SER A 156 -7.17 6.97 23.31
CA SER A 156 -6.90 8.35 22.92
C SER A 156 -8.18 9.17 22.73
N PHE A 157 -9.24 8.58 22.15
CA PHE A 157 -10.54 9.23 22.03
C PHE A 157 -11.13 9.59 23.39
N TYR A 158 -11.12 8.65 24.35
CA TYR A 158 -11.68 8.88 25.69
C TYR A 158 -10.87 9.88 26.51
N GLU A 159 -9.56 9.99 26.30
CA GLU A 159 -8.74 11.06 26.88
C GLU A 159 -9.18 12.45 26.39
N VAL A 160 -9.44 12.59 25.09
CA VAL A 160 -9.88 13.86 24.49
C VAL A 160 -11.23 14.33 25.04
N VAL A 161 -12.18 13.40 25.21
CA VAL A 161 -13.56 13.72 25.64
C VAL A 161 -13.77 13.66 27.16
N ALA A 162 -12.77 13.34 27.96
CA ALA A 162 -12.89 13.12 29.41
C ALA A 162 -13.46 14.33 30.18
N ASP A 163 -13.14 15.55 29.73
CA ASP A 163 -13.59 16.81 30.31
C ASP A 163 -14.77 17.44 29.53
N MET A 164 -15.31 16.73 28.53
CA MET A 164 -16.49 17.17 27.78
C MET A 164 -17.77 16.57 28.35
N GLN A 165 -18.85 17.34 28.34
CA GLN A 165 -20.18 16.86 28.75
C GLN A 165 -20.84 16.13 27.57
N MET A 166 -20.74 14.79 27.56
CA MET A 166 -21.29 13.95 26.48
C MET A 166 -22.81 14.11 26.30
N GLU A 167 -23.58 14.23 27.38
CA GLU A 167 -25.03 14.48 27.31
C GLU A 167 -25.37 15.80 26.61
N GLU A 168 -24.54 16.83 26.80
CA GLU A 168 -24.72 18.10 26.10
C GLU A 168 -24.33 17.98 24.61
N LEU A 169 -23.27 17.25 24.29
CA LEU A 169 -22.89 16.93 22.92
C LEU A 169 -23.99 16.15 22.18
N GLU A 170 -24.68 15.22 22.84
CA GLU A 170 -25.85 14.52 22.27
C GLU A 170 -26.99 15.48 21.95
N ASN A 171 -27.29 16.42 22.85
CA ASN A 171 -28.29 17.45 22.62
C ASN A 171 -27.90 18.35 21.43
N ILE A 172 -26.64 18.78 21.34
CA ILE A 172 -26.12 19.56 20.21
C ILE A 172 -26.23 18.78 18.91
N ALA A 173 -25.84 17.50 18.90
CA ALA A 173 -25.89 16.61 17.74
C ALA A 173 -27.33 16.43 17.21
N SER A 174 -28.33 16.44 18.10
CA SER A 174 -29.76 16.42 17.78
C SER A 174 -30.30 17.76 17.24
N GLY A 175 -29.50 18.83 17.29
CA GLY A 175 -29.86 20.16 16.79
C GLY A 175 -30.28 21.16 17.87
N LYS A 176 -30.24 20.80 19.16
CA LYS A 176 -30.57 21.72 20.25
C LYS A 176 -29.35 22.58 20.59
N LEU A 177 -29.14 23.64 19.83
CA LEU A 177 -28.00 24.56 20.01
C LEU A 177 -28.47 25.95 20.44
N SER A 178 -28.44 26.21 21.75
CA SER A 178 -28.72 27.54 22.31
C SER A 178 -27.61 28.54 21.96
N ALA A 179 -27.90 29.85 22.04
CA ALA A 179 -26.90 30.88 21.74
C ALA A 179 -25.69 30.83 22.70
N SER A 180 -25.91 30.55 23.98
CA SER A 180 -24.84 30.42 24.98
C SER A 180 -24.01 29.15 24.76
N THR A 181 -24.67 28.01 24.52
CA THR A 181 -24.00 26.74 24.18
C THR A 181 -23.14 26.90 22.93
N ARG A 182 -23.66 27.55 21.89
CA ARG A 182 -22.92 27.84 20.65
C ARG A 182 -21.62 28.58 20.94
N ILE A 183 -21.66 29.68 21.67
CA ILE A 183 -20.48 30.50 21.95
C ILE A 183 -19.45 29.71 22.77
N ARG A 184 -19.90 28.92 23.74
CA ARG A 184 -19.03 28.09 24.56
C ARG A 184 -18.33 26.99 23.74
N TYR A 185 -19.07 26.23 22.93
CA TYR A 185 -18.49 25.15 22.12
C TYR A 185 -17.67 25.67 20.93
N ASP A 186 -18.02 26.84 20.40
CA ASP A 186 -17.19 27.55 19.42
C ASP A 186 -15.79 27.83 19.97
N HIS A 187 -15.74 28.44 21.16
CA HIS A 187 -14.48 28.70 21.88
C HIS A 187 -13.76 27.41 22.30
N LEU A 188 -14.51 26.40 22.78
CA LEU A 188 -13.94 25.12 23.17
C LEU A 188 -13.22 24.47 21.97
N PHE A 189 -13.86 24.36 20.82
CA PHE A 189 -13.29 23.68 19.65
C PHE A 189 -12.22 24.49 18.93
N ARG A 190 -12.35 25.82 18.84
CA ARG A 190 -11.39 26.63 18.05
C ARG A 190 -10.25 27.25 18.87
N SER A 191 -10.37 27.31 20.19
CA SER A 191 -9.37 27.96 21.06
C SER A 191 -8.76 27.02 22.09
N VAL A 192 -9.59 26.25 22.80
CA VAL A 192 -9.12 25.43 23.93
C VAL A 192 -8.63 24.05 23.48
N LYS A 193 -9.42 23.36 22.65
CA LYS A 193 -9.21 21.96 22.24
C LYS A 193 -8.96 21.78 20.74
N GLN A 194 -8.45 22.81 20.07
CA GLN A 194 -8.30 22.81 18.62
C GLN A 194 -7.46 21.62 18.12
N LYS A 195 -6.35 21.33 18.81
CA LYS A 195 -5.45 20.22 18.43
C LYS A 195 -6.10 18.87 18.69
N GLU A 196 -6.78 18.74 19.81
CA GLU A 196 -7.47 17.52 20.20
C GLU A 196 -8.60 17.19 19.23
N ILE A 197 -9.37 18.18 18.76
CA ILE A 197 -10.37 17.96 17.70
C ILE A 197 -9.70 17.61 16.35
N GLN A 198 -8.55 18.21 16.02
CA GLN A 198 -7.78 17.79 14.84
C GLN A 198 -7.31 16.34 14.95
N ASP A 199 -6.90 15.90 16.15
CA ASP A 199 -6.53 14.52 16.39
C ASP A 199 -7.75 13.59 16.26
N ILE A 200 -8.94 14.01 16.69
CA ILE A 200 -10.19 13.28 16.41
C ILE A 200 -10.43 13.15 14.89
N PHE A 201 -10.20 14.19 14.09
CA PHE A 201 -10.32 14.08 12.63
C PHE A 201 -9.30 13.09 12.04
N ARG A 202 -8.05 13.09 12.54
CA ARG A 202 -7.06 12.07 12.15
C ARG A 202 -7.48 10.65 12.52
N MET A 203 -8.15 10.47 13.66
CA MET A 203 -8.74 9.17 14.01
C MET A 203 -9.84 8.79 13.00
N VAL A 204 -10.73 9.72 12.64
CA VAL A 204 -11.75 9.48 11.60
C VAL A 204 -11.10 9.08 10.27
N TYR A 205 -10.06 9.79 9.84
CA TYR A 205 -9.31 9.46 8.61
C TYR A 205 -8.67 8.08 8.67
N THR A 206 -8.11 7.70 9.83
CA THR A 206 -7.55 6.36 10.04
C THR A 206 -8.63 5.29 9.92
N LEU A 207 -9.79 5.49 10.53
CA LEU A 207 -10.92 4.56 10.46
C LEU A 207 -11.49 4.47 9.04
N ASP A 208 -11.59 5.60 8.32
CA ASP A 208 -12.03 5.65 6.92
C ASP A 208 -11.08 4.86 6.00
N ALA A 209 -9.76 5.05 6.15
CA ALA A 209 -8.76 4.29 5.39
C ALA A 209 -8.87 2.79 5.64
N PHE A 210 -9.00 2.36 6.90
CA PHE A 210 -9.17 0.94 7.22
C PHE A 210 -10.51 0.38 6.73
N ARG A 211 -11.60 1.16 6.81
CA ARG A 211 -12.91 0.80 6.25
C ARG A 211 -12.81 0.62 4.73
N ALA A 212 -12.14 1.54 4.04
CA ALA A 212 -11.94 1.50 2.60
C ALA A 212 -11.21 0.22 2.15
N VAL A 213 -10.14 -0.16 2.85
CA VAL A 213 -9.44 -1.43 2.61
C VAL A 213 -10.36 -2.61 2.94
N GLY A 214 -11.08 -2.57 4.06
CA GLY A 214 -11.99 -3.62 4.48
C GLY A 214 -13.10 -3.92 3.46
N ARG A 215 -13.61 -2.91 2.76
CA ARG A 215 -14.63 -3.07 1.70
C ARG A 215 -14.13 -3.89 0.50
N THR A 216 -12.82 -3.91 0.23
CA THR A 216 -12.25 -4.69 -0.89
C THR A 216 -12.35 -6.20 -0.69
N LEU A 217 -12.44 -6.66 0.57
CA LEU A 217 -12.56 -8.08 0.93
C LEU A 217 -13.83 -8.74 0.36
N GLY A 218 -14.91 -7.98 0.19
CA GLY A 218 -16.18 -8.51 -0.36
C GLY A 218 -16.21 -8.55 -1.89
N GLN A 219 -15.31 -7.82 -2.56
CA GLN A 219 -15.32 -7.64 -4.01
C GLN A 219 -14.30 -8.54 -4.73
N SER A 220 -13.35 -9.12 -4.00
CA SER A 220 -12.22 -9.83 -4.57
C SER A 220 -11.75 -10.95 -3.64
N ASN A 221 -11.19 -12.02 -4.21
CA ASN A 221 -10.68 -13.18 -3.47
C ASN A 221 -9.32 -12.87 -2.80
N LEU A 222 -9.29 -11.84 -1.95
CA LEU A 222 -8.10 -11.46 -1.18
C LEU A 222 -8.02 -12.27 0.12
N CYS A 223 -6.81 -12.44 0.63
CA CYS A 223 -6.58 -13.00 1.96
C CYS A 223 -5.66 -12.10 2.79
N PHE A 224 -5.76 -12.15 4.12
CA PHE A 224 -4.76 -11.55 4.99
C PHE A 224 -3.52 -12.45 5.11
N PRO A 225 -2.31 -11.92 4.88
CA PRO A 225 -1.08 -12.71 4.95
C PRO A 225 -0.70 -13.00 6.40
N SER A 226 -0.14 -14.18 6.64
CA SER A 226 0.35 -14.62 7.95
C SER A 226 1.88 -14.53 8.03
N PHE A 227 2.38 -13.84 9.04
CA PHE A 227 3.82 -13.68 9.26
C PHE A 227 4.36 -14.70 10.25
N HIS A 228 5.48 -15.33 9.90
CA HIS A 228 6.22 -16.24 10.76
C HIS A 228 7.51 -15.58 11.24
N ARG A 229 7.86 -15.75 12.53
CA ARG A 229 9.13 -15.23 13.07
C ARG A 229 10.32 -16.09 12.63
N GLU A 230 10.09 -17.41 12.64
CA GLU A 230 11.08 -18.44 12.35
C GLU A 230 10.41 -19.54 11.52
N GLY A 231 11.23 -20.32 10.81
CA GLY A 231 10.77 -21.40 9.95
C GLY A 231 11.58 -21.46 8.66
N ASP A 232 11.45 -22.58 7.96
CA ASP A 232 12.21 -22.84 6.73
C ASP A 232 11.54 -22.25 5.49
N THR A 233 10.30 -21.78 5.57
CA THR A 233 9.60 -21.16 4.43
C THR A 233 9.76 -19.65 4.48
N LEU A 234 10.45 -19.09 3.49
CA LEU A 234 10.64 -17.65 3.34
C LEU A 234 9.34 -16.96 2.87
N ILE A 235 8.69 -17.59 1.90
CA ILE A 235 7.41 -17.15 1.36
C ILE A 235 6.65 -18.34 0.77
N ARG A 236 5.35 -18.39 1.01
CA ARG A 236 4.40 -19.27 0.35
C ARG A 236 3.19 -18.44 -0.08
N ILE A 237 2.79 -18.58 -1.33
CA ILE A 237 1.59 -17.97 -1.88
C ILE A 237 0.82 -19.04 -2.64
N ASP A 238 -0.42 -19.29 -2.25
CA ASP A 238 -1.32 -20.17 -2.98
C ASP A 238 -2.32 -19.29 -3.75
N GLY A 239 -2.43 -19.48 -5.07
CA GLY A 239 -3.35 -18.77 -5.95
C GLY A 239 -3.04 -17.28 -6.14
N LEU A 240 -1.76 -16.90 -6.24
CA LEU A 240 -1.30 -15.54 -6.55
C LEU A 240 -1.92 -15.03 -7.86
N TYR A 241 -2.43 -13.81 -7.86
CA TYR A 241 -2.88 -13.12 -9.07
C TYR A 241 -2.51 -11.64 -9.07
N ASN A 242 -2.60 -10.99 -10.24
CA ASN A 242 -2.32 -9.57 -10.40
C ASN A 242 -3.61 -8.75 -10.40
N LEU A 243 -3.71 -7.75 -9.51
CA LEU A 243 -4.90 -6.88 -9.37
C LEU A 243 -5.18 -6.00 -10.60
N ALA A 244 -4.17 -5.71 -11.42
CA ALA A 244 -4.32 -4.85 -12.59
C ALA A 244 -4.85 -5.61 -13.83
N LEU A 245 -5.04 -6.93 -13.74
CA LEU A 245 -5.55 -7.75 -14.84
C LEU A 245 -7.02 -8.11 -14.61
N GLU A 246 -7.83 -8.02 -15.65
CA GLU A 246 -9.25 -8.40 -15.60
C GLU A 246 -9.45 -9.92 -15.44
N ASN A 247 -8.66 -10.73 -16.15
CA ASN A 247 -8.74 -12.19 -16.14
C ASN A 247 -7.37 -12.82 -15.83
N PRO A 248 -6.87 -12.70 -14.58
CA PRO A 248 -5.53 -13.16 -14.25
C PRO A 248 -5.44 -14.69 -14.15
N VAL A 249 -4.34 -15.25 -14.65
CA VAL A 249 -3.96 -16.65 -14.37
C VAL A 249 -3.34 -16.72 -12.97
N THR A 250 -3.88 -17.59 -12.13
CA THR A 250 -3.37 -17.79 -10.77
C THR A 250 -2.14 -18.68 -10.75
N ASN A 251 -1.20 -18.39 -9.84
CA ASN A 251 0.05 -19.13 -9.69
C ASN A 251 0.33 -19.47 -8.21
N ASP A 252 0.89 -20.65 -7.96
CA ASP A 252 1.36 -21.03 -6.64
C ASP A 252 2.89 -20.81 -6.56
N LEU A 253 3.39 -20.47 -5.38
CA LEU A 253 4.80 -20.20 -5.14
C LEU A 253 5.18 -20.65 -3.73
N VAL A 254 6.24 -21.44 -3.60
CA VAL A 254 6.81 -21.80 -2.29
C VAL A 254 8.32 -21.71 -2.35
N ILE A 255 8.89 -20.76 -1.61
CA ILE A 255 10.34 -20.58 -1.50
C ILE A 255 10.78 -20.86 -0.06
N LYS A 256 11.82 -21.67 0.07
CA LYS A 256 12.39 -22.09 1.35
C LYS A 256 13.79 -21.52 1.55
N LYS A 257 14.23 -21.46 2.80
CA LYS A 257 15.61 -21.20 3.19
C LYS A 257 16.54 -22.18 2.50
N GLY A 258 17.70 -21.68 2.10
CA GLY A 258 18.66 -22.45 1.31
C GLY A 258 18.15 -22.83 -0.09
N ARG A 259 17.03 -22.27 -0.59
CA ARG A 259 16.58 -22.26 -2.01
C ARG A 259 16.03 -20.88 -2.40
N ASN A 260 16.62 -19.84 -1.83
CA ASN A 260 16.08 -18.49 -1.74
C ASN A 260 16.45 -17.58 -2.92
N ILE A 261 17.32 -18.05 -3.81
CA ILE A 261 17.59 -17.41 -5.10
C ILE A 261 16.71 -18.08 -6.15
N VAL A 262 15.66 -17.38 -6.57
CA VAL A 262 14.73 -17.81 -7.61
C VAL A 262 15.20 -17.29 -8.96
N PHE A 263 15.63 -18.19 -9.83
CA PHE A 263 15.94 -17.88 -11.22
C PHE A 263 14.70 -18.07 -12.08
N LEU A 264 14.09 -16.97 -12.52
CA LEU A 264 12.90 -16.98 -13.36
C LEU A 264 13.29 -16.92 -14.83
N THR A 265 12.86 -17.92 -15.59
CA THR A 265 13.20 -18.09 -17.01
C THR A 265 11.95 -18.12 -17.89
N GLY A 266 12.12 -17.87 -19.18
CA GLY A 266 11.04 -17.81 -20.14
C GLY A 266 11.25 -16.72 -21.17
N ALA A 267 10.63 -16.87 -22.33
CA ALA A 267 10.71 -15.87 -23.39
C ALA A 267 10.10 -14.53 -22.96
N ASN A 268 10.31 -13.50 -23.77
CA ASN A 268 9.54 -12.28 -23.65
C ASN A 268 8.05 -12.57 -23.89
N MET A 269 7.20 -11.80 -23.23
CA MET A 269 5.73 -11.92 -23.26
C MET A 269 5.12 -13.13 -22.52
N THR A 270 5.92 -14.00 -21.89
CA THR A 270 5.39 -15.13 -21.08
C THR A 270 4.87 -14.70 -19.69
N GLY A 271 4.97 -13.42 -19.35
CA GLY A 271 4.45 -12.85 -18.10
C GLY A 271 5.45 -12.81 -16.92
N LYS A 272 6.76 -12.97 -17.16
CA LYS A 272 7.80 -12.89 -16.11
C LYS A 272 7.71 -11.61 -15.26
N SER A 273 7.72 -10.45 -15.90
CA SER A 273 7.65 -9.14 -15.22
C SER A 273 6.34 -8.99 -14.46
N THR A 274 5.22 -9.45 -15.04
CA THR A 274 3.90 -9.46 -14.38
C THR A 274 3.91 -10.34 -13.13
N PHE A 275 4.52 -11.52 -13.19
CA PHE A 275 4.67 -12.41 -12.05
C PHE A 275 5.52 -11.76 -10.95
N LEU A 276 6.69 -11.21 -11.29
CA LEU A 276 7.55 -10.49 -10.34
C LEU A 276 6.79 -9.34 -9.66
N LYS A 277 6.10 -8.49 -10.43
CA LYS A 277 5.27 -7.41 -9.88
C LYS A 277 4.17 -7.93 -8.96
N SER A 278 3.57 -9.08 -9.27
CA SER A 278 2.51 -9.68 -8.45
C SER A 278 3.03 -10.14 -7.09
N VAL A 279 4.19 -10.82 -7.07
CA VAL A 279 4.85 -11.21 -5.81
C VAL A 279 5.27 -9.96 -5.03
N GLY A 280 5.83 -8.96 -5.71
CA GLY A 280 6.31 -7.73 -5.06
C GLY A 280 5.17 -6.91 -4.45
N ALA A 281 4.06 -6.79 -5.17
CA ALA A 281 2.84 -6.17 -4.67
C ALA A 281 2.30 -6.90 -3.43
N CYS A 282 2.28 -8.23 -3.43
CA CYS A 282 1.86 -9.00 -2.26
C CYS A 282 2.75 -8.74 -1.04
N ILE A 283 4.07 -8.71 -1.21
CA ILE A 283 5.01 -8.42 -0.11
C ILE A 283 4.80 -7.00 0.41
N ALA A 284 4.66 -6.01 -0.49
CA ALA A 284 4.43 -4.63 -0.10
C ALA A 284 3.11 -4.47 0.68
N LEU A 285 2.01 -5.01 0.16
CA LEU A 285 0.69 -4.98 0.82
C LEU A 285 0.70 -5.74 2.16
N ALA A 286 1.41 -6.86 2.25
CA ALA A 286 1.55 -7.60 3.50
C ALA A 286 2.21 -6.73 4.59
N HIS A 287 3.27 -6.01 4.25
CA HIS A 287 3.94 -5.06 5.16
C HIS A 287 3.12 -3.79 5.43
N MET A 288 2.12 -3.47 4.61
CA MET A 288 1.14 -2.42 4.92
C MET A 288 0.05 -2.90 5.89
N GLY A 289 -0.02 -4.21 6.20
CA GLY A 289 -1.11 -4.82 6.95
C GLY A 289 -2.40 -4.98 6.14
N PHE A 290 -2.30 -4.93 4.82
CA PHE A 290 -3.44 -5.01 3.90
C PHE A 290 -3.67 -6.46 3.45
N PRO A 291 -4.88 -6.80 2.97
CA PRO A 291 -5.12 -8.08 2.33
C PRO A 291 -4.41 -8.12 0.96
N VAL A 292 -4.01 -9.32 0.55
CA VAL A 292 -3.19 -9.58 -0.65
C VAL A 292 -3.97 -10.38 -1.70
N PRO A 293 -3.66 -10.23 -3.01
CA PRO A 293 -4.29 -10.98 -4.10
C PRO A 293 -3.79 -12.42 -4.19
N ALA A 294 -4.21 -13.23 -3.22
CA ALA A 294 -3.93 -14.66 -3.13
C ALA A 294 -5.03 -15.37 -2.35
N LYS A 295 -5.13 -16.70 -2.51
CA LYS A 295 -5.99 -17.54 -1.66
C LYS A 295 -5.39 -17.71 -0.26
N ARG A 296 -4.06 -17.76 -0.19
CA ARG A 296 -3.29 -17.86 1.05
C ARG A 296 -1.91 -17.27 0.85
N MET A 297 -1.39 -16.59 1.87
CA MET A 297 0.00 -16.13 1.90
C MET A 297 0.61 -16.30 3.28
N ASP A 298 1.79 -16.90 3.33
CA ASP A 298 2.63 -17.04 4.50
C ASP A 298 4.03 -16.49 4.17
N LEU A 299 4.62 -15.69 5.05
CA LEU A 299 5.97 -15.13 4.80
C LEU A 299 6.75 -14.87 6.08
N LEU A 300 8.07 -14.79 5.96
CA LEU A 300 8.88 -14.15 6.98
C LEU A 300 8.78 -12.62 6.90
N CYS A 301 9.04 -11.95 8.02
CA CYS A 301 9.10 -10.48 8.05
C CYS A 301 10.41 -10.00 7.41
N TYR A 302 10.33 -9.13 6.41
CA TYR A 302 11.47 -8.52 5.74
C TYR A 302 11.73 -7.10 6.26
N SER A 303 12.96 -6.60 6.09
CA SER A 303 13.36 -5.23 6.38
C SER A 303 13.18 -4.29 5.18
N GLY A 304 12.88 -4.81 3.99
CA GLY A 304 12.60 -4.02 2.81
C GLY A 304 12.37 -4.85 1.55
N LEU A 305 11.77 -4.20 0.55
CA LEU A 305 11.57 -4.71 -0.80
C LEU A 305 12.30 -3.79 -1.78
N ILE A 306 13.15 -4.38 -2.63
CA ILE A 306 13.98 -3.66 -3.60
C ILE A 306 13.71 -4.26 -4.98
N THR A 307 13.27 -3.44 -5.94
CA THR A 307 12.99 -3.93 -7.30
C THR A 307 13.78 -3.19 -8.37
N SER A 308 13.99 -3.88 -9.49
CA SER A 308 14.44 -3.34 -10.77
C SER A 308 13.72 -4.11 -11.87
N ILE A 309 12.48 -3.72 -12.20
CA ILE A 309 11.64 -4.44 -13.17
C ILE A 309 11.46 -3.65 -14.47
N ASN A 310 11.13 -2.36 -14.38
CA ASN A 310 10.95 -1.50 -15.54
C ASN A 310 11.73 -0.21 -15.32
N VAL A 311 13.05 -0.24 -15.53
CA VAL A 311 13.84 0.99 -15.60
C VAL A 311 13.56 1.64 -16.94
N SER A 312 12.48 2.41 -17.03
CA SER A 312 12.22 3.24 -18.21
C SER A 312 13.26 4.36 -18.30
N ASP A 313 13.67 4.71 -19.52
CA ASP A 313 14.60 5.80 -19.77
C ASP A 313 14.13 7.09 -19.09
N SER A 314 14.90 7.56 -18.11
CA SER A 314 14.77 8.90 -17.59
C SER A 314 15.78 9.78 -18.29
N LEU A 315 15.37 10.37 -19.42
CA LEU A 315 16.09 11.49 -20.05
C LEU A 315 16.33 12.62 -19.02
N ALA A 316 15.46 12.74 -18.02
CA ALA A 316 15.49 13.77 -16.99
C ALA A 316 16.62 13.62 -15.96
N SER A 317 17.15 12.41 -15.71
CA SER A 317 18.20 12.19 -14.70
C SER A 317 19.62 12.19 -15.26
N GLY A 318 19.81 12.19 -16.58
CA GLY A 318 21.13 12.21 -17.23
C GLY A 318 22.04 11.01 -16.93
N GLN A 319 21.55 10.01 -16.21
CA GLN A 319 22.27 8.78 -15.87
C GLN A 319 21.92 7.68 -16.86
N SER A 320 22.92 6.90 -17.30
CA SER A 320 22.67 5.74 -18.14
C SER A 320 21.86 4.69 -17.39
N HIS A 321 20.99 3.97 -18.10
CA HIS A 321 20.22 2.84 -17.57
C HIS A 321 21.10 1.87 -16.76
N PHE A 322 22.28 1.55 -17.31
CA PHE A 322 23.25 0.67 -16.68
C PHE A 322 23.74 1.18 -15.31
N LEU A 323 24.02 2.48 -15.18
CA LEU A 323 24.48 3.04 -13.89
C LEU A 323 23.38 2.96 -12.81
N SER A 324 22.12 3.13 -13.20
CA SER A 324 20.97 2.98 -12.29
C SER A 324 20.85 1.52 -11.80
N GLU A 325 21.02 0.54 -12.70
CA GLU A 325 21.06 -0.89 -12.33
C GLU A 325 22.23 -1.19 -11.38
N VAL A 326 23.42 -0.65 -11.65
CA VAL A 326 24.60 -0.81 -10.79
C VAL A 326 24.36 -0.22 -9.39
N HIS A 327 23.76 0.97 -9.30
CA HIS A 327 23.38 1.56 -8.02
C HIS A 327 22.37 0.70 -7.27
N ARG A 328 21.43 0.07 -7.99
CA ARG A 328 20.46 -0.84 -7.41
C ARG A 328 21.08 -2.10 -6.84
N VAL A 329 21.99 -2.73 -7.58
CA VAL A 329 22.75 -3.90 -7.10
C VAL A 329 23.63 -3.53 -5.91
N LYS A 330 24.25 -2.34 -5.92
CA LYS A 330 25.03 -1.82 -4.78
C LYS A 330 24.17 -1.66 -3.53
N LEU A 331 22.95 -1.14 -3.65
CA LEU A 331 22.02 -1.01 -2.52
C LEU A 331 21.70 -2.38 -1.90
N VAL A 332 21.39 -3.39 -2.73
CA VAL A 332 21.16 -4.76 -2.25
C VAL A 332 22.38 -5.30 -1.54
N ALA A 333 23.57 -5.16 -2.12
CA ALA A 333 24.81 -5.62 -1.49
C ALA A 333 25.06 -4.95 -0.12
N GLN A 334 24.68 -3.67 0.04
CA GLN A 334 24.79 -2.96 1.32
C GLN A 334 23.79 -3.46 2.36
N GLU A 335 22.52 -3.69 1.99
CA GLU A 335 21.51 -4.21 2.93
C GLU A 335 21.84 -5.65 3.38
N VAL A 336 22.23 -6.51 2.43
CA VAL A 336 22.69 -7.89 2.71
C VAL A 336 23.96 -7.87 3.57
N GLY A 337 24.93 -6.99 3.26
CA GLY A 337 26.15 -6.83 4.06
C GLY A 337 25.89 -6.38 5.50
N GLN A 338 24.80 -5.66 5.74
CA GLN A 338 24.31 -5.28 7.08
C GLN A 338 23.49 -6.38 7.77
N LYS A 339 23.41 -7.60 7.18
CA LYS A 339 22.63 -8.75 7.65
C LYS A 339 21.13 -8.45 7.79
N LYS A 340 20.59 -7.57 6.94
CA LYS A 340 19.16 -7.32 6.89
C LYS A 340 18.49 -8.34 5.98
N ARG A 341 17.34 -8.84 6.41
CA ARG A 341 16.50 -9.72 5.60
C ARG A 341 15.77 -8.88 4.54
N VAL A 342 16.11 -9.01 3.26
CA VAL A 342 15.47 -8.22 2.19
C VAL A 342 14.78 -9.11 1.16
N ALA A 343 13.72 -8.59 0.54
CA ALA A 343 13.14 -9.17 -0.66
C ALA A 343 13.62 -8.37 -1.87
N VAL A 344 14.09 -9.04 -2.91
CA VAL A 344 14.69 -8.42 -4.09
C VAL A 344 14.07 -9.00 -5.34
N MET A 345 13.71 -8.15 -6.31
CA MET A 345 13.20 -8.58 -7.61
C MET A 345 13.90 -7.84 -8.73
N PHE A 346 14.72 -8.57 -9.48
CA PHE A 346 15.41 -8.04 -10.63
C PHE A 346 14.90 -8.70 -11.90
N ASP A 347 14.46 -7.88 -12.84
CA ASP A 347 14.07 -8.32 -14.17
C ASP A 347 15.16 -7.99 -15.17
N GLU A 348 15.89 -9.03 -15.58
CA GLU A 348 16.91 -8.97 -16.64
C GLU A 348 17.96 -7.88 -16.35
N LEU A 349 18.77 -8.09 -15.30
CA LEU A 349 19.86 -7.17 -14.94
C LEU A 349 20.88 -6.96 -16.05
N PHE A 350 21.48 -5.77 -16.04
CA PHE A 350 22.66 -5.41 -16.83
C PHE A 350 22.40 -5.41 -18.35
N LYS A 351 21.18 -5.08 -18.78
CA LYS A 351 20.84 -4.94 -20.22
C LYS A 351 21.70 -3.90 -20.93
N GLY A 352 22.19 -2.90 -20.20
CA GLY A 352 22.93 -1.78 -20.76
C GLY A 352 24.42 -2.03 -21.01
N THR A 353 24.94 -3.24 -20.81
CA THR A 353 26.35 -3.59 -21.08
C THR A 353 26.47 -4.77 -22.06
N ASN A 354 27.71 -5.11 -22.45
CA ASN A 354 27.97 -6.24 -23.32
C ASN A 354 27.60 -7.58 -22.63
N TYR A 355 27.40 -8.61 -23.45
CA TYR A 355 26.95 -9.91 -22.97
C TYR A 355 27.90 -10.56 -21.95
N ASP A 356 29.21 -10.48 -22.18
CA ASP A 356 30.22 -11.11 -21.32
C ASP A 356 30.26 -10.46 -19.93
N ASP A 357 30.26 -9.13 -19.86
CA ASP A 357 30.19 -8.37 -18.61
C ASP A 357 28.89 -8.67 -17.85
N ALA A 358 27.75 -8.70 -18.55
CA ALA A 358 26.46 -9.00 -17.93
C ALA A 358 26.43 -10.44 -17.36
N PHE A 359 27.00 -11.40 -18.09
CA PHE A 359 27.15 -12.78 -17.64
C PHE A 359 28.03 -12.86 -16.38
N GLU A 360 29.25 -12.32 -16.43
CA GLU A 360 30.20 -12.38 -15.32
C GLU A 360 29.68 -11.66 -14.07
N ALA A 361 29.11 -10.46 -14.25
CA ALA A 361 28.56 -9.67 -13.15
C ALA A 361 27.39 -10.39 -12.48
N THR A 362 26.47 -10.98 -13.25
CA THR A 362 25.33 -11.74 -12.71
C THR A 362 25.80 -12.99 -11.98
N LEU A 363 26.74 -13.73 -12.56
CA LEU A 363 27.30 -14.94 -11.93
C LEU A 363 27.96 -14.61 -10.59
N LEU A 364 28.79 -13.56 -10.55
CA LEU A 364 29.45 -13.11 -9.32
C LEU A 364 28.44 -12.63 -8.28
N LEU A 365 27.42 -11.86 -8.69
CA LEU A 365 26.36 -11.40 -7.80
C LEU A 365 25.65 -12.59 -7.14
N VAL A 366 25.23 -13.57 -7.94
CA VAL A 366 24.58 -14.79 -7.43
C VAL A 366 25.48 -15.53 -6.46
N GLN A 367 26.78 -15.68 -6.76
CA GLN A 367 27.73 -16.31 -5.84
C GLN A 367 27.84 -15.58 -4.50
N ARG A 368 27.76 -14.24 -4.51
CA ARG A 368 27.79 -13.41 -3.29
C ARG A 368 26.49 -13.46 -2.49
N LEU A 369 25.34 -13.57 -3.16
CA LEU A 369 24.03 -13.63 -2.50
C LEU A 369 23.76 -14.99 -1.85
N LYS A 370 24.41 -16.07 -2.31
CA LYS A 370 24.23 -17.43 -1.77
C LYS A 370 24.54 -17.59 -0.28
N SER A 371 25.38 -16.72 0.30
CA SER A 371 25.68 -16.79 1.74
C SER A 371 24.57 -16.20 2.62
N ASP A 372 23.59 -15.52 2.04
CA ASP A 372 22.40 -15.04 2.74
C ASP A 372 21.23 -15.98 2.42
N GLU A 373 20.84 -16.81 3.39
CA GLU A 373 19.72 -17.76 3.26
C GLU A 373 18.39 -17.21 3.79
N GLU A 374 18.41 -16.02 4.39
CA GLU A 374 17.26 -15.40 5.03
C GLU A 374 16.53 -14.45 4.06
N SER A 375 17.28 -13.81 3.16
CA SER A 375 16.74 -12.90 2.14
C SER A 375 16.15 -13.66 0.95
N LEU A 376 15.25 -13.02 0.23
CA LEU A 376 14.54 -13.58 -0.93
C LEU A 376 14.99 -12.85 -2.19
N PHE A 377 15.51 -13.58 -3.18
CA PHE A 377 16.03 -12.98 -4.41
C PHE A 377 15.35 -13.58 -5.64
N PHE A 378 14.57 -12.78 -6.37
CA PHE A 378 14.08 -13.13 -7.70
C PHE A 378 14.96 -12.49 -8.75
N LEU A 379 15.50 -13.32 -9.65
CA LEU A 379 16.36 -12.91 -10.75
C LEU A 379 15.78 -13.48 -12.05
N SER A 380 15.32 -12.60 -12.94
CA SER A 380 14.98 -12.96 -14.31
C SER A 380 16.18 -12.67 -15.21
N THR A 381 16.44 -13.55 -16.19
CA THR A 381 17.52 -13.38 -17.17
C THR A 381 17.14 -13.99 -18.51
N HIS A 382 17.69 -13.39 -19.58
CA HIS A 382 17.68 -13.94 -20.93
C HIS A 382 18.93 -14.74 -21.27
N ILE A 383 19.93 -14.72 -20.40
CA ILE A 383 21.21 -15.36 -20.66
C ILE A 383 21.10 -16.86 -20.31
N THR A 384 20.86 -17.68 -21.33
CA THR A 384 20.67 -19.13 -21.20
C THR A 384 21.89 -19.87 -20.68
N GLU A 385 23.06 -19.28 -20.80
CA GLU A 385 24.34 -19.84 -20.40
C GLU A 385 24.47 -19.78 -18.87
N LEU A 386 23.87 -18.78 -18.22
CA LEU A 386 23.85 -18.67 -16.75
C LEU A 386 23.10 -19.86 -16.14
N THR A 387 21.98 -20.27 -16.74
CA THR A 387 21.20 -21.40 -16.21
C THR A 387 22.04 -22.67 -16.23
N LYS A 388 22.79 -22.93 -17.30
CA LYS A 388 23.68 -24.11 -17.42
C LYS A 388 24.73 -24.16 -16.30
N VAL A 389 25.36 -23.02 -15.98
CA VAL A 389 26.39 -22.94 -14.92
C VAL A 389 25.78 -23.01 -13.52
N LEU A 390 24.57 -22.49 -13.34
CA LEU A 390 23.93 -22.38 -12.03
C LEU A 390 23.08 -23.59 -11.64
N THR A 391 22.74 -24.48 -12.60
CA THR A 391 21.85 -25.64 -12.37
C THR A 391 22.37 -26.61 -11.31
N GLU A 392 23.68 -26.73 -11.15
CA GLU A 392 24.28 -27.62 -10.15
C GLU A 392 24.13 -27.10 -8.70
N ASN A 393 23.74 -25.84 -8.54
CA ASN A 393 23.66 -25.23 -7.23
C ASN A 393 22.30 -25.46 -6.56
N LYS A 394 22.32 -26.27 -5.49
CA LYS A 394 21.11 -26.62 -4.72
C LYS A 394 20.41 -25.42 -4.06
N GLN A 395 21.09 -24.29 -3.88
CA GLN A 395 20.50 -23.08 -3.31
C GLN A 395 19.70 -22.24 -4.30
N ILE A 396 19.71 -22.63 -5.59
CA ILE A 396 18.98 -21.93 -6.63
C ILE A 396 17.69 -22.69 -6.94
N SER A 397 16.58 -21.97 -6.95
CA SER A 397 15.29 -22.46 -7.41
C SER A 397 15.03 -21.96 -8.82
N PHE A 398 15.12 -22.85 -9.81
CA PHE A 398 14.75 -22.53 -11.18
C PHE A 398 13.24 -22.61 -11.36
N GLN A 399 12.66 -21.53 -11.86
CA GLN A 399 11.25 -21.39 -12.19
C GLN A 399 11.13 -20.92 -13.63
N SER A 400 10.08 -21.34 -14.32
CA SER A 400 9.83 -20.99 -15.71
C SER A 400 8.37 -20.65 -15.94
N MET A 401 8.11 -19.68 -16.82
CA MET A 401 6.76 -19.42 -17.30
C MET A 401 6.45 -20.35 -18.48
N GLU A 402 5.46 -21.23 -18.33
CA GLU A 402 5.12 -22.28 -19.29
C GLU A 402 4.59 -21.71 -20.62
N THR A 403 5.17 -22.20 -21.71
CA THR A 403 4.64 -22.08 -23.07
C THR A 403 4.22 -23.46 -23.56
N ARG A 404 3.20 -23.52 -24.41
CA ARG A 404 2.80 -24.73 -25.13
C ARG A 404 2.87 -24.49 -26.62
N THR A 405 3.32 -25.49 -27.35
CA THR A 405 3.21 -25.49 -28.80
C THR A 405 1.84 -26.07 -29.17
N ASP A 406 1.15 -25.41 -30.09
CA ASP A 406 -0.13 -25.81 -30.65
C ASP A 406 0.06 -25.93 -32.16
N ASP A 407 -0.40 -27.04 -32.74
CA ASP A 407 -0.16 -27.36 -34.14
C ASP A 407 -0.87 -26.39 -35.11
N ASP A 408 -1.97 -25.75 -34.68
CA ASP A 408 -2.77 -24.83 -35.50
C ASP A 408 -2.49 -23.34 -35.19
N ALA A 409 -2.25 -23.01 -33.92
CA ALA A 409 -2.09 -21.62 -33.43
C ALA A 409 -0.64 -21.22 -33.13
N GLY A 410 0.32 -22.14 -33.24
CA GLY A 410 1.74 -21.90 -33.02
C GLY A 410 2.14 -22.01 -31.54
N VAL A 411 2.29 -20.90 -30.82
CA VAL A 411 2.76 -20.89 -29.42
C VAL A 411 1.71 -20.22 -28.53
N LEU A 412 1.24 -20.98 -27.55
CA LEU A 412 0.30 -20.58 -26.52
C LEU A 412 1.05 -20.18 -25.24
N PHE A 413 0.84 -18.93 -24.81
CA PHE A 413 1.34 -18.40 -23.55
C PHE A 413 0.36 -18.77 -22.43
N THR A 414 0.75 -19.71 -21.56
CA THR A 414 -0.16 -20.19 -20.50
C THR A 414 -0.18 -19.28 -19.27
N TYR A 415 0.85 -18.45 -19.11
CA TYR A 415 1.11 -17.61 -17.94
C TYR A 415 1.18 -18.37 -16.61
N ARG A 416 1.45 -19.68 -16.66
CA ARG A 416 1.61 -20.54 -15.48
C ARG A 416 3.08 -20.71 -15.12
N LEU A 417 3.39 -20.59 -13.84
CA LEU A 417 4.70 -20.87 -13.26
C LEU A 417 4.89 -22.39 -13.16
N ARG A 418 6.09 -22.86 -13.50
CA ARG A 418 6.53 -24.25 -13.33
C ARG A 418 7.96 -24.33 -12.84
N ASP A 419 8.24 -25.35 -12.05
CA ASP A 419 9.60 -25.72 -11.70
C ASP A 419 10.42 -26.05 -12.96
N GLY A 420 11.66 -25.57 -12.99
CA GLY A 420 12.62 -25.86 -14.06
C GLY A 420 13.02 -24.63 -14.89
N VAL A 421 13.68 -24.91 -16.02
CA VAL A 421 14.22 -23.92 -16.94
C VAL A 421 13.42 -23.97 -18.24
N ALA A 422 13.06 -22.81 -18.79
CA ALA A 422 12.41 -22.73 -20.09
C ALA A 422 13.36 -23.15 -21.22
N ASP A 423 12.86 -23.98 -22.15
CA ASP A 423 13.66 -24.55 -23.25
C ASP A 423 13.61 -23.70 -24.56
N GLN A 424 12.64 -22.79 -24.68
CA GLN A 424 12.28 -22.18 -25.97
C GLN A 424 12.73 -20.71 -26.14
N LYS A 425 13.46 -20.45 -27.23
CA LYS A 425 13.72 -19.09 -27.76
C LYS A 425 12.60 -18.68 -28.73
N LEU A 426 11.59 -17.96 -28.23
CA LEU A 426 10.38 -17.60 -28.99
C LEU A 426 10.50 -16.37 -29.90
N GLY A 427 11.62 -15.63 -29.85
CA GLY A 427 11.78 -14.37 -30.60
C GLY A 427 11.68 -14.55 -32.12
N MET A 428 12.37 -15.53 -32.69
CA MET A 428 12.32 -15.81 -34.14
C MET A 428 10.95 -16.31 -34.59
N TRP A 429 10.26 -17.08 -33.75
CA TRP A 429 8.89 -17.51 -34.02
C TRP A 429 7.94 -16.31 -34.10
N LEU A 430 8.07 -15.34 -33.18
CA LEU A 430 7.26 -14.12 -33.18
C LEU A 430 7.52 -13.27 -34.43
N LEU A 431 8.78 -13.04 -34.80
CA LEU A 431 9.14 -12.27 -35.99
C LEU A 431 8.55 -12.88 -37.27
N ARG A 432 8.56 -14.22 -37.38
CA ARG A 432 7.93 -14.93 -38.50
C ARG A 432 6.41 -14.84 -38.46
N ARG A 433 5.79 -14.98 -37.28
CA ARG A 433 4.33 -14.89 -37.11
C ARG A 433 3.80 -13.50 -37.50
N GLU A 434 4.52 -12.44 -37.15
CA GLU A 434 4.18 -11.06 -37.49
C GLU A 434 4.51 -10.70 -38.95
N GLY A 435 5.02 -11.66 -39.75
CA GLY A 435 5.32 -11.45 -41.16
C GLY A 435 6.48 -10.47 -41.41
N VAL A 436 7.37 -10.27 -40.44
CA VAL A 436 8.42 -9.24 -40.51
C VAL A 436 9.33 -9.46 -41.71
N PHE A 437 9.67 -10.71 -42.02
CA PHE A 437 10.58 -11.04 -43.12
C PHE A 437 9.87 -10.98 -44.47
N GLU A 438 8.61 -11.41 -44.52
CA GLU A 438 7.74 -11.34 -45.69
C GLU A 438 7.47 -9.89 -46.11
N ALA A 439 7.43 -8.95 -45.15
CA ALA A 439 7.26 -7.53 -45.40
C ALA A 439 8.42 -6.88 -46.17
N PHE A 440 9.63 -7.45 -46.15
CA PHE A 440 10.78 -6.94 -46.91
C PHE A 440 10.73 -7.32 -48.41
N GLY A 441 9.80 -8.18 -48.83
CA GLY A 441 9.76 -8.73 -50.18
C GLY A 441 10.73 -9.91 -50.39
N PRO A 442 10.75 -10.53 -51.57
CA PRO A 442 11.67 -11.63 -51.86
C PRO A 442 13.12 -11.14 -51.83
N ALA A 443 14.01 -11.92 -51.21
CA ALA A 443 15.44 -11.65 -51.20
C ALA A 443 16.00 -11.74 -52.64
N GLU A 444 16.71 -10.70 -53.09
CA GLU A 444 17.43 -10.66 -54.38
C GLU A 444 18.66 -11.58 -54.40
#